data_AF-A0A9X1YE14-F1
#
_entry.id   AF-A0A9X1YE14-F1
#
_cell.length_a   1.000
_cell.length_b   1.000
_cell.length_c   1.000
_cell.angle_alpha   90.00
_cell.angle_beta   90.00
_cell.angle_gamma   90.00
#
_symmetry.space_group_name_H-M   'P 1'
#
loop_
_entity.id
_entity.type
_entity.pdbx_description
1 polymer ?
#
loop_
_entity_poly.entity_id
_entity_poly.type
_entity_poly.pdbx_seq_one_letter_code
_entity_poly.pdbx_strand_id
1 'polypeptide(L)'
;MASRHTIPGSERHALEGAQAIGPARADERIEVTLRLRAKTPVAHAMATNGAADDTHPGQRKYLTREQFAAAHGADAHDLASIAAFAKAQNLVVVESDAARRSVVLSGTTQAMNDAFGVQLQQYEHASGSYRGRTGTISVPGDLAGVVEGVFGLDDRPAADPHFQRYEPVLGMRSVAAKSFTPPALAKLYDFPTDADGSGQCIGIIELGGGYKPADLSTYFAGLGIANPKVKAVLVDHAKNHPTNANSADGEVMLDIEVAGALAPKANIVVYFTPNTTAGFLDAITTAVHDNVNKPSVISISWGSAEANWTTQAMTQYDQAFQAAAAMGVTICVAAGDNGSSDGVADGKVHVDFPASSPNVLACGGTKLLASSATKISSEVVWNEGATTSATGGGVSGFFALPSYQAKAGVPVSAGAGGKAGRGVPDVAGDADPATGYNVRVDGENLVFGGTSAVAPLWAGLVALLNQKLGHPVGLLNPILYGSLVGKGTTHDITSGNNGSYSAKAGWDPCTGWGSPDGAKLLKALGT
;
A
#
# COMPACT_ATOMS: atom_id res chain seq x y z
N MET A 1 35.62 -23.89 -1.90
CA MET A 1 34.66 -22.87 -1.43
C MET A 1 33.33 -23.56 -1.24
N ALA A 2 32.57 -23.26 -0.17
CA ALA A 2 31.21 -23.77 -0.04
C ALA A 2 30.38 -23.30 -1.24
N SER A 3 29.48 -24.15 -1.76
CA SER A 3 28.58 -23.76 -2.84
C SER A 3 27.68 -22.61 -2.35
N ARG A 4 27.46 -21.61 -3.21
CA ARG A 4 26.51 -20.52 -2.97
C ARG A 4 25.27 -20.73 -3.83
N HIS A 5 24.12 -20.36 -3.29
CA HIS A 5 22.83 -20.38 -3.97
C HIS A 5 22.35 -18.95 -4.18
N THR A 6 22.10 -18.57 -5.44
CA THR A 6 21.51 -17.28 -5.79
C THR A 6 20.06 -17.21 -5.33
N ILE A 7 19.69 -16.14 -4.63
CA ILE A 7 18.30 -15.86 -4.24
C ILE A 7 17.52 -15.45 -5.50
N PRO A 8 16.50 -16.22 -5.92
CA PRO A 8 15.73 -15.91 -7.13
C PRO A 8 15.10 -14.52 -7.09
N GLY A 9 15.11 -13.81 -8.21
CA GLY A 9 14.48 -12.49 -8.31
C GLY A 9 15.19 -11.36 -7.56
N SER A 10 16.40 -11.60 -7.06
CA SER A 10 17.21 -10.61 -6.33
C SER A 10 18.09 -9.74 -7.24
N GLU A 11 18.07 -9.94 -8.55
CA GLU A 11 18.82 -9.10 -9.49
C GLU A 11 18.43 -7.63 -9.28
N ARG A 12 19.43 -6.74 -9.24
CA ARG A 12 19.21 -5.31 -9.07
C ARG A 12 20.22 -4.51 -9.89
N HIS A 13 19.76 -3.36 -10.36
CA HIS A 13 20.58 -2.37 -11.04
C HIS A 13 20.66 -1.09 -10.20
N ALA A 14 21.64 -0.25 -10.52
CA ALA A 14 21.66 1.12 -10.00
C ALA A 14 20.41 1.86 -10.52
N LEU A 15 19.97 2.89 -9.79
CA LEU A 15 18.95 3.79 -10.31
C LEU A 15 19.46 4.44 -11.60
N GLU A 16 18.56 4.69 -12.54
CA GLU A 16 18.92 5.42 -13.75
C GLU A 16 19.49 6.80 -13.37
N GLY A 17 20.63 7.16 -13.96
CA GLY A 17 21.34 8.40 -13.62
C GLY A 17 22.14 8.37 -12.31
N ALA A 18 22.10 7.28 -11.53
CA ALA A 18 22.93 7.16 -10.32
C ALA A 18 24.38 6.80 -10.67
N GLN A 19 25.32 7.40 -9.94
CA GLN A 19 26.76 7.17 -10.10
C GLN A 19 27.33 6.50 -8.86
N ALA A 20 28.02 5.37 -9.03
CA ALA A 20 28.80 4.77 -7.95
C ALA A 20 30.02 5.65 -7.63
N ILE A 21 30.12 6.12 -6.39
CA ILE A 21 31.22 6.99 -5.92
C ILE A 21 32.30 6.24 -5.13
N GLY A 22 32.05 4.97 -4.79
CA GLY A 22 33.02 4.08 -4.17
C GLY A 22 32.35 2.99 -3.32
N PRO A 23 33.14 2.06 -2.75
CA PRO A 23 32.62 1.05 -1.84
C PRO A 23 31.90 1.70 -0.65
N ALA A 24 30.82 1.07 -0.19
CA ALA A 24 30.20 1.43 1.07
C ALA A 24 31.23 1.30 2.20
N ARG A 25 31.09 2.12 3.25
CA ARG A 25 32.02 2.11 4.39
C ARG A 25 32.04 0.74 5.06
N ALA A 26 33.17 0.04 4.99
CA ALA A 26 33.31 -1.34 5.44
C ALA A 26 32.93 -1.58 6.92
N ASP A 27 33.03 -0.54 7.76
CA ASP A 27 32.76 -0.56 9.20
C ASP A 27 31.34 -0.09 9.58
N GLU A 28 30.58 0.45 8.62
CA GLU A 28 29.19 0.86 8.83
C GLU A 28 28.35 -0.35 9.25
N ARG A 29 27.61 -0.22 10.35
CA ARG A 29 26.67 -1.25 10.79
C ARG A 29 25.32 -1.02 10.14
N ILE A 30 24.80 -2.08 9.52
CA ILE A 30 23.50 -2.07 8.85
C ILE A 30 22.67 -3.26 9.32
N GLU A 31 21.35 -3.16 9.14
CA GLU A 31 20.39 -4.23 9.41
C GLU A 31 19.79 -4.74 8.09
N VAL A 32 19.60 -6.05 7.99
CA VAL A 32 18.96 -6.71 6.85
C VAL A 32 17.86 -7.64 7.32
N THR A 33 16.75 -7.66 6.59
CA THR A 33 15.62 -8.55 6.85
C THR A 33 15.69 -9.74 5.91
N LEU A 34 15.80 -10.94 6.48
CA LEU A 34 15.68 -12.19 5.74
C LEU A 34 14.25 -12.67 5.79
N ARG A 35 13.66 -12.96 4.62
CA ARG A 35 12.37 -13.62 4.49
C ARG A 35 12.56 -15.12 4.34
N LEU A 36 11.82 -15.88 5.14
CA LEU A 36 11.94 -17.34 5.20
C LEU A 36 10.74 -18.02 4.55
N ARG A 37 10.98 -19.24 4.06
CA ARG A 37 9.92 -20.12 3.57
C ARG A 37 8.86 -20.35 4.64
N ALA A 38 7.61 -20.49 4.19
CA ALA A 38 6.50 -20.89 5.04
C ALA A 38 6.50 -22.40 5.25
N LYS A 39 6.06 -22.87 6.44
CA LYS A 39 5.78 -24.31 6.68
C LYS A 39 4.78 -24.88 5.67
N THR A 40 3.78 -24.08 5.30
CA THR A 40 2.80 -24.38 4.25
C THR A 40 2.56 -23.11 3.45
N PRO A 41 2.54 -23.15 2.10
CA PRO A 41 2.35 -21.97 1.26
C PRO A 41 1.13 -21.14 1.67
N VAL A 42 1.28 -19.82 1.77
CA VAL A 42 0.23 -18.89 2.21
C VAL A 42 -1.00 -18.92 1.30
N ALA A 43 -0.78 -19.07 -0.02
CA ALA A 43 -1.86 -19.20 -1.00
C ALA A 43 -2.83 -20.36 -0.69
N HIS A 44 -2.39 -21.42 0.00
CA HIS A 44 -3.26 -22.51 0.43
C HIS A 44 -4.31 -22.06 1.48
N ALA A 45 -3.96 -21.11 2.36
CA ALA A 45 -4.88 -20.56 3.34
C ALA A 45 -6.03 -19.80 2.67
N MET A 46 -5.71 -19.00 1.64
CA MET A 46 -6.71 -18.23 0.89
C MET A 46 -7.66 -19.10 0.07
N ALA A 47 -7.14 -20.19 -0.50
CA ALA A 47 -7.96 -21.14 -1.26
C ALA A 47 -8.91 -21.96 -0.38
N THR A 48 -8.60 -22.10 0.91
CA THR A 48 -9.39 -22.93 1.84
C THR A 48 -10.36 -22.11 2.70
N ASN A 49 -10.09 -20.82 2.90
CA ASN A 49 -10.95 -19.93 3.68
C ASN A 49 -12.01 -19.18 2.85
N GLY A 50 -12.00 -19.32 1.52
CA GLY A 50 -12.92 -18.68 0.57
C GLY A 50 -12.58 -17.22 0.26
N ALA A 51 -11.46 -16.67 0.75
CA ALA A 51 -11.08 -15.27 0.56
C ALA A 51 -10.61 -14.97 -0.88
N ALA A 52 -10.09 -15.97 -1.60
CA ALA A 52 -9.69 -15.84 -3.00
C ALA A 52 -10.87 -15.99 -3.99
N ASP A 53 -12.05 -16.36 -3.49
CA ASP A 53 -13.23 -16.67 -4.30
C ASP A 53 -14.35 -15.65 -4.08
N ASP A 54 -15.38 -15.70 -4.94
CA ASP A 54 -16.64 -14.95 -4.79
C ASP A 54 -17.52 -15.49 -3.64
N THR A 55 -16.90 -15.94 -2.56
CA THR A 55 -17.57 -16.39 -1.34
C THR A 55 -18.00 -15.17 -0.54
N HIS A 56 -19.27 -15.15 -0.14
CA HIS A 56 -19.83 -14.07 0.69
C HIS A 56 -19.03 -13.90 2.00
N PRO A 57 -18.71 -12.67 2.46
CA PRO A 57 -17.82 -12.49 3.62
C PRO A 57 -18.26 -13.20 4.90
N GLY A 58 -19.56 -13.22 5.21
CA GLY A 58 -20.09 -13.93 6.38
C GLY A 58 -19.95 -15.46 6.34
N GLN A 59 -19.54 -16.04 5.20
CA GLN A 59 -19.30 -17.48 5.02
C GLN A 59 -17.80 -17.82 4.99
N ARG A 60 -16.92 -16.82 4.93
CA ARG A 60 -15.47 -17.02 4.90
C ARG A 60 -14.97 -17.46 6.28
N LYS A 61 -13.91 -18.28 6.28
CA LYS A 61 -13.35 -18.88 7.50
C LYS A 61 -11.94 -18.39 7.76
N TYR A 62 -11.81 -17.13 8.18
CA TYR A 62 -10.52 -16.52 8.43
C TYR A 62 -9.74 -17.21 9.55
N LEU A 63 -8.42 -17.29 9.39
CA LEU A 63 -7.51 -17.74 10.42
C LEU A 63 -7.31 -16.63 11.46
N THR A 64 -7.18 -16.98 12.73
CA THR A 64 -6.57 -16.04 13.69
C THR A 64 -5.08 -15.88 13.39
N ARG A 65 -4.46 -14.80 13.88
CA ARG A 65 -3.02 -14.57 13.76
C ARG A 65 -2.19 -15.71 14.36
N GLU A 66 -2.65 -16.29 15.46
CA GLU A 66 -2.01 -17.45 16.11
C GLU A 66 -2.14 -18.72 15.26
N GLN A 67 -3.33 -18.97 14.70
CA GLN A 67 -3.54 -20.10 13.79
C GLN A 67 -2.69 -19.95 12.52
N PHE A 68 -2.61 -18.74 11.97
CA PHE A 68 -1.76 -18.45 10.83
C PHE A 68 -0.29 -18.72 11.15
N ALA A 69 0.24 -18.20 12.27
CA ALA A 69 1.62 -18.43 12.67
C ALA A 69 1.93 -19.92 12.87
N ALA A 70 0.98 -20.66 13.45
CA ALA A 70 1.11 -22.11 13.66
C ALA A 70 1.13 -22.92 12.35
N ALA A 71 0.35 -22.54 11.34
CA ALA A 71 0.26 -23.29 10.08
C ALA A 71 1.22 -22.79 8.98
N HIS A 72 1.41 -21.48 8.87
CA HIS A 72 2.06 -20.81 7.75
C HIS A 72 3.30 -19.99 8.14
N GLY A 73 3.60 -19.86 9.44
CA GLY A 73 4.84 -19.23 9.90
C GLY A 73 6.10 -19.99 9.48
N ALA A 74 7.26 -19.46 9.88
CA ALA A 74 8.57 -20.08 9.64
C ALA A 74 8.75 -21.30 10.57
N ASP A 75 9.48 -22.30 10.09
CA ASP A 75 9.82 -23.46 10.91
C ASP A 75 10.92 -23.11 11.93
N ALA A 76 10.85 -23.68 13.13
CA ALA A 76 11.85 -23.43 14.18
C ALA A 76 13.25 -23.90 13.78
N HIS A 77 13.36 -24.96 12.97
CA HIS A 77 14.63 -25.43 12.42
C HIS A 77 15.24 -24.43 11.44
N ASP A 78 14.41 -23.80 10.60
CA ASP A 78 14.87 -22.79 9.65
C ASP A 78 15.36 -21.54 10.37
N LEU A 79 14.62 -21.07 11.39
CA LEU A 79 15.04 -19.96 12.25
C LEU A 79 16.39 -20.25 12.95
N ALA A 80 16.55 -21.47 13.48
CA ALA A 80 17.82 -21.90 14.09
C ALA A 80 18.97 -21.95 13.07
N SER A 81 18.69 -22.35 11.82
CA SER A 81 19.67 -22.37 10.74
C SER A 81 20.15 -20.95 10.40
N ILE A 82 19.26 -19.96 10.39
CA ILE A 82 19.64 -18.55 10.21
C ILE A 82 20.46 -18.02 11.39
N ALA A 83 20.11 -18.39 12.62
CA ALA A 83 20.90 -17.98 13.80
C ALA A 83 22.33 -18.56 13.76
N ALA A 84 22.49 -19.81 13.33
CA ALA A 84 23.80 -20.43 13.13
C ALA A 84 24.60 -19.74 12.00
N PHE A 85 23.94 -19.44 10.88
CA PHE A 85 24.53 -18.67 9.78
C PHE A 85 24.99 -17.28 10.23
N ALA A 86 24.16 -16.55 10.97
CA ALA A 86 24.50 -15.23 11.48
C ALA A 86 25.79 -15.27 12.32
N LYS A 87 25.86 -16.22 13.27
CA LYS A 87 27.06 -16.43 14.09
C LYS A 87 28.30 -16.74 13.24
N ALA A 88 28.17 -17.60 12.23
CA ALA A 88 29.28 -17.98 11.35
C ALA A 88 29.79 -16.80 10.48
N GLN A 89 28.92 -15.84 10.17
CA GLN A 89 29.25 -14.64 9.38
C GLN A 89 29.58 -13.42 10.24
N ASN A 90 29.75 -13.58 11.57
CA ASN A 90 29.94 -12.46 12.51
C ASN A 90 28.80 -11.43 12.48
N LEU A 91 27.58 -11.88 12.17
CA LEU A 91 26.34 -11.11 12.25
C LEU A 91 25.62 -11.42 13.57
N VAL A 92 24.74 -10.52 13.98
CA VAL A 92 23.91 -10.63 15.18
C VAL A 92 22.45 -10.75 14.77
N VAL A 93 21.71 -11.69 15.36
CA VAL A 93 20.26 -11.74 15.25
C VAL A 93 19.67 -10.66 16.16
N VAL A 94 19.03 -9.65 15.57
CA VAL A 94 18.33 -8.57 16.28
C VAL A 94 16.90 -8.99 16.62
N GLU A 95 16.25 -9.63 15.66
CA GLU A 95 14.87 -10.09 15.79
C GLU A 95 14.68 -11.41 15.04
N SER A 96 13.78 -12.26 15.55
CA SER A 96 13.35 -13.49 14.91
C SER A 96 11.85 -13.67 15.14
N ASP A 97 11.05 -13.60 14.08
CA ASP A 97 9.60 -13.67 14.13
C ASP A 97 9.06 -14.79 13.22
N ALA A 98 8.50 -15.83 13.86
CA ALA A 98 7.94 -16.96 13.16
C ALA A 98 6.66 -16.62 12.38
N ALA A 99 5.80 -15.75 12.92
CA ALA A 99 4.54 -15.38 12.29
C ALA A 99 4.78 -14.54 11.04
N ARG A 100 5.66 -13.54 11.15
CA ARG A 100 6.09 -12.74 10.02
C ARG A 100 6.91 -13.56 9.04
N ARG A 101 7.64 -14.60 9.48
CA ARG A 101 8.66 -15.33 8.68
C ARG A 101 9.89 -14.47 8.39
N SER A 102 10.32 -13.69 9.37
CA SER A 102 11.46 -12.80 9.24
C SER A 102 12.51 -13.04 10.32
N VAL A 103 13.77 -12.84 9.95
CA VAL A 103 14.88 -12.70 10.87
C VAL A 103 15.65 -11.45 10.47
N VAL A 104 15.83 -10.53 11.41
CA VAL A 104 16.60 -9.29 11.22
C VAL A 104 18.03 -9.54 11.70
N LEU A 105 19.00 -9.33 10.81
CA LEU A 105 20.42 -9.50 11.08
C LEU A 105 21.13 -8.14 11.07
N SER A 106 22.00 -7.90 12.06
CA SER A 106 22.85 -6.70 12.14
C SER A 106 24.33 -7.06 12.05
N GLY A 107 25.09 -6.26 11.31
CA GLY A 107 26.54 -6.44 11.14
C GLY A 107 27.16 -5.35 10.30
N THR A 108 28.48 -5.42 10.09
CA THR A 108 29.17 -4.44 9.24
C THR A 108 28.87 -4.69 7.77
N THR A 109 28.92 -3.66 6.93
CA THR A 109 28.76 -3.82 5.46
C THR A 109 29.74 -4.83 4.88
N GLN A 110 30.97 -4.95 5.41
CA GLN A 110 31.91 -5.99 5.02
C GLN A 110 31.38 -7.40 5.34
N ALA A 111 30.88 -7.61 6.56
CA ALA A 111 30.28 -8.90 6.92
C ALA A 111 29.05 -9.21 6.06
N MET A 112 28.25 -8.18 5.70
CA MET A 112 27.12 -8.34 4.78
C MET A 112 27.56 -8.69 3.35
N ASN A 113 28.63 -8.08 2.84
CA ASN A 113 29.23 -8.43 1.54
C ASN A 113 29.60 -9.92 1.50
N ASP A 114 30.29 -10.39 2.53
CA ASP A 114 30.75 -11.79 2.63
C ASP A 114 29.58 -12.77 2.81
N ALA A 115 28.63 -12.43 3.71
CA ALA A 115 27.47 -13.23 4.02
C ALA A 115 26.55 -13.42 2.80
N PHE A 116 26.33 -12.36 2.02
CA PHE A 116 25.33 -12.33 0.94
C PHE A 116 25.94 -12.35 -0.48
N GLY A 117 27.27 -12.38 -0.59
CA GLY A 117 27.97 -12.47 -1.87
C GLY A 117 27.69 -11.26 -2.75
N VAL A 118 27.68 -10.08 -2.13
CA VAL A 118 27.40 -8.80 -2.79
C VAL A 118 28.60 -7.87 -2.64
N GLN A 119 28.59 -6.77 -3.39
CA GLN A 119 29.51 -5.67 -3.20
C GLN A 119 28.72 -4.38 -3.04
N LEU A 120 28.56 -3.95 -1.78
CA LEU A 120 27.88 -2.71 -1.46
C LEU A 120 28.73 -1.49 -1.89
N GLN A 121 28.08 -0.58 -2.60
CA GLN A 121 28.65 0.67 -3.08
C GLN A 121 27.82 1.84 -2.55
N GLN A 122 28.46 2.99 -2.40
CA GLN A 122 27.76 4.25 -2.24
C GLN A 122 27.47 4.85 -3.62
N TYR A 123 26.24 5.31 -3.80
CA TYR A 123 25.78 5.98 -5.00
C TYR A 123 25.40 7.43 -4.70
N GLU A 124 25.64 8.31 -5.66
CA GLU A 124 25.04 9.64 -5.75
C GLU A 124 23.97 9.64 -6.83
N HIS A 125 22.83 10.26 -6.55
CA HIS A 125 21.71 10.42 -7.45
C HIS A 125 21.03 11.77 -7.19
N ALA A 126 20.23 12.28 -8.15
CA ALA A 126 19.58 13.58 -8.03
C ALA A 126 18.63 13.67 -6.82
N SER A 127 18.03 12.56 -6.41
CA SER A 127 17.17 12.47 -5.22
C SER A 127 17.92 12.26 -3.90
N GLY A 128 19.24 12.10 -3.93
CA GLY A 128 20.08 11.88 -2.76
C GLY A 128 21.08 10.74 -2.93
N SER A 129 21.93 10.56 -1.93
CA SER A 129 22.89 9.47 -1.88
C SER A 129 22.29 8.22 -1.23
N TYR A 130 22.64 7.03 -1.71
CA TYR A 130 22.20 5.76 -1.14
C TYR A 130 23.29 4.69 -1.19
N ARG A 131 23.25 3.74 -0.26
CA ARG A 131 23.99 2.49 -0.31
C ARG A 131 23.22 1.52 -1.19
N GLY A 132 23.91 0.89 -2.13
CA GLY A 132 23.27 -0.07 -3.03
C GLY A 132 24.20 -1.15 -3.57
N ARG A 133 23.64 -1.98 -4.44
CA ARG A 133 24.36 -3.03 -5.16
C ARG A 133 23.83 -3.18 -6.58
N THR A 134 24.67 -3.79 -7.42
CA THR A 134 24.27 -4.39 -8.71
C THR A 134 24.45 -5.90 -8.66
N GLY A 135 23.75 -6.65 -9.51
CA GLY A 135 23.87 -8.11 -9.56
C GLY A 135 22.82 -8.81 -8.70
N THR A 136 23.10 -10.06 -8.35
CA THR A 136 22.23 -10.89 -7.51
C THR A 136 22.70 -10.95 -6.05
N ILE A 137 21.82 -11.45 -5.17
CA ILE A 137 22.17 -11.87 -3.82
C ILE A 137 22.35 -13.38 -3.82
N SER A 138 23.26 -13.89 -3.00
CA SER A 138 23.40 -15.33 -2.78
C SER A 138 23.57 -15.67 -1.30
N VAL A 139 23.20 -16.88 -0.90
CA VAL A 139 23.44 -17.42 0.45
C VAL A 139 24.25 -18.71 0.35
N PRO A 140 24.84 -19.21 1.45
CA PRO A 140 25.38 -20.57 1.49
C PRO A 140 24.37 -21.63 1.04
N GLY A 141 24.84 -22.68 0.38
CA GLY A 141 23.96 -23.69 -0.27
C GLY A 141 23.08 -24.49 0.69
N ASP A 142 23.44 -24.59 1.96
CA ASP A 142 22.63 -25.18 3.03
C ASP A 142 21.40 -24.32 3.41
N LEU A 143 21.40 -23.04 3.05
CA LEU A 143 20.23 -22.13 3.18
C LEU A 143 19.40 -22.03 1.89
N ALA A 144 19.75 -22.79 0.84
CA ALA A 144 19.00 -22.79 -0.41
C ALA A 144 17.54 -23.21 -0.17
N GLY A 145 16.60 -22.39 -0.62
CA GLY A 145 15.17 -22.61 -0.41
C GLY A 145 14.67 -22.34 1.01
N VAL A 146 15.55 -22.09 1.99
CA VAL A 146 15.16 -21.60 3.32
C VAL A 146 14.94 -20.09 3.28
N VAL A 147 15.90 -19.36 2.70
CA VAL A 147 15.81 -17.91 2.49
C VAL A 147 15.14 -17.64 1.14
N GLU A 148 13.98 -16.98 1.16
CA GLU A 148 13.22 -16.60 -0.03
C GLU A 148 13.45 -15.14 -0.44
N GLY A 149 14.04 -14.32 0.43
CA GLY A 149 14.39 -12.94 0.11
C GLY A 149 15.32 -12.30 1.14
N VAL A 150 16.10 -11.32 0.71
CA VAL A 150 17.01 -10.54 1.56
C VAL A 150 16.86 -9.06 1.22
N PHE A 151 16.50 -8.26 2.23
CA PHE A 151 16.14 -6.86 2.11
C PHE A 151 17.00 -6.00 3.05
N GLY A 152 17.21 -4.71 2.73
CA GLY A 152 17.94 -3.76 3.60
C GLY A 152 19.43 -3.61 3.29
N LEU A 153 19.99 -4.48 2.42
CA LEU A 153 21.34 -4.31 1.87
C LEU A 153 21.51 -2.96 1.17
N ASP A 154 20.43 -2.51 0.52
CA ASP A 154 20.33 -1.24 -0.18
C ASP A 154 19.26 -0.40 0.51
N ASP A 155 19.55 0.89 0.70
CA ASP A 155 18.72 1.84 1.43
C ASP A 155 18.19 2.97 0.53
N ARG A 156 18.13 2.73 -0.79
CA ARG A 156 17.44 3.66 -1.69
C ARG A 156 15.97 3.80 -1.28
N PRO A 157 15.38 5.00 -1.43
CA PRO A 157 13.94 5.21 -1.29
C PRO A 157 13.16 4.18 -2.13
N ALA A 158 12.18 3.54 -1.51
CA ALA A 158 11.40 2.48 -2.16
C ALA A 158 10.11 3.00 -2.78
N ALA A 159 9.54 4.04 -2.21
CA ALA A 159 8.24 4.57 -2.59
C ALA A 159 8.15 6.08 -2.36
N ASP A 160 7.22 6.69 -3.07
CA ASP A 160 6.80 8.07 -2.91
C ASP A 160 5.39 8.11 -2.30
N PRO A 161 5.04 9.16 -1.53
CA PRO A 161 3.68 9.35 -1.05
C PRO A 161 2.78 9.94 -2.17
N HIS A 162 1.59 9.39 -2.38
CA HIS A 162 0.70 9.69 -3.51
C HIS A 162 -0.32 10.80 -3.21
N PHE A 163 0.15 11.92 -2.65
CA PHE A 163 -0.68 13.10 -2.36
C PHE A 163 -0.21 14.33 -3.13
N GLN A 164 -1.15 15.22 -3.41
CA GLN A 164 -0.84 16.48 -4.11
C GLN A 164 -1.48 17.68 -3.41
N ARG A 165 -0.63 18.65 -3.06
CA ARG A 165 -1.07 19.93 -2.51
C ARG A 165 -1.74 20.78 -3.59
N TYR A 166 -2.93 21.29 -3.30
CA TYR A 166 -3.59 22.24 -4.18
C TYR A 166 -2.86 23.59 -4.15
N GLU A 167 -2.33 23.99 -5.30
CA GLU A 167 -1.70 25.29 -5.52
C GLU A 167 -2.51 26.09 -6.54
N PRO A 168 -3.26 27.14 -6.13
CA PRO A 168 -4.08 27.90 -7.06
C PRO A 168 -3.21 28.71 -8.04
N VAL A 169 -3.45 28.55 -9.35
CA VAL A 169 -2.77 29.34 -10.38
C VAL A 169 -3.22 30.80 -10.31
N LEU A 170 -2.30 31.69 -9.92
CA LEU A 170 -2.52 33.14 -9.87
C LEU A 170 -2.94 33.67 -11.26
N GLY A 171 -4.13 34.29 -11.34
CA GLY A 171 -4.57 35.05 -12.52
C GLY A 171 -5.60 34.37 -13.44
N MET A 172 -5.96 33.10 -13.21
CA MET A 172 -7.14 32.51 -13.86
C MET A 172 -8.38 32.71 -12.99
N ARG A 173 -9.50 33.14 -13.61
CA ARG A 173 -10.81 33.16 -12.93
C ARG A 173 -11.19 31.72 -12.60
N SER A 174 -11.01 31.32 -11.34
CA SER A 174 -11.36 29.98 -10.90
C SER A 174 -12.86 29.77 -11.04
N VAL A 175 -13.28 28.63 -11.60
CA VAL A 175 -14.51 28.00 -11.11
C VAL A 175 -14.28 27.82 -9.61
N ALA A 176 -15.21 28.24 -8.75
CA ALA A 176 -14.99 28.17 -7.31
C ALA A 176 -14.56 26.74 -6.94
N ALA A 177 -13.32 26.57 -6.49
CA ALA A 177 -12.79 25.28 -6.04
C ALA A 177 -13.71 24.82 -4.90
N LYS A 178 -14.28 23.62 -5.03
CA LYS A 178 -15.06 23.00 -3.96
C LYS A 178 -14.17 21.93 -3.36
N SER A 179 -13.48 22.27 -2.27
CA SER A 179 -12.87 21.27 -1.43
C SER A 179 -13.91 20.64 -0.49
N PHE A 180 -13.64 19.43 -0.02
CA PHE A 180 -14.52 18.69 0.86
C PHE A 180 -13.84 18.34 2.18
N THR A 181 -14.62 18.25 3.25
CA THR A 181 -14.22 17.47 4.42
C THR A 181 -14.52 15.99 4.15
N PRO A 182 -13.78 15.03 4.72
CA PRO A 182 -14.08 13.60 4.54
C PRO A 182 -15.55 13.22 4.88
N PRO A 183 -16.18 13.74 5.97
CA PRO A 183 -17.60 13.47 6.24
C PRO A 183 -18.58 14.04 5.19
N ALA A 184 -18.17 15.04 4.41
CA ALA A 184 -18.98 15.56 3.30
C ALA A 184 -18.91 14.64 2.08
N LEU A 185 -17.72 14.13 1.74
CA LEU A 185 -17.55 13.09 0.72
C LEU A 185 -18.27 11.80 1.10
N ALA A 186 -18.22 11.39 2.37
CA ALA A 186 -18.96 10.24 2.87
C ALA A 186 -20.47 10.34 2.61
N LYS A 187 -21.05 11.55 2.71
CA LYS A 187 -22.47 11.79 2.38
C LYS A 187 -22.74 11.75 0.87
N LEU A 188 -21.78 12.13 0.04
CA LEU A 188 -21.90 12.08 -1.41
C LEU A 188 -21.79 10.64 -1.94
N TYR A 189 -21.00 9.81 -1.28
CA TYR A 189 -20.82 8.38 -1.54
C TYR A 189 -21.75 7.46 -0.73
N ASP A 190 -22.79 8.01 -0.11
CA ASP A 190 -23.79 7.28 0.67
C ASP A 190 -23.20 6.31 1.71
N PHE A 191 -22.17 6.72 2.45
CA PHE A 191 -21.58 5.91 3.53
C PHE A 191 -22.61 5.61 4.63
N PRO A 192 -22.51 4.46 5.33
CA PRO A 192 -23.38 4.15 6.47
C PRO A 192 -23.31 5.25 7.55
N THR A 193 -24.43 5.92 7.81
CA THR A 193 -24.50 7.08 8.73
C THR A 193 -24.71 6.68 10.20
N ASP A 194 -25.05 5.42 10.46
CA ASP A 194 -25.28 4.86 11.80
C ASP A 194 -24.12 3.96 12.26
N ALA A 195 -22.92 4.19 11.72
CA ALA A 195 -21.66 3.55 12.07
C ALA A 195 -20.57 4.62 12.32
N ASP A 196 -19.58 4.29 13.14
CA ASP A 196 -18.50 5.21 13.54
C ASP A 196 -17.13 4.51 13.67
N GLY A 197 -17.02 3.26 13.24
CA GLY A 197 -15.82 2.43 13.35
C GLY A 197 -15.65 1.75 14.71
N SER A 198 -16.64 1.80 15.60
CA SER A 198 -16.54 1.16 16.93
C SER A 198 -16.13 -0.32 16.83
N GLY A 199 -15.11 -0.69 17.60
CA GLY A 199 -14.58 -2.06 17.64
C GLY A 199 -13.62 -2.41 16.49
N GLN A 200 -13.35 -1.47 15.58
CA GLN A 200 -12.39 -1.66 14.50
C GLN A 200 -11.02 -1.04 14.84
N CYS A 201 -10.00 -1.50 14.11
CA CYS A 201 -8.68 -0.90 14.11
C CYS A 201 -8.24 -0.70 12.65
N ILE A 202 -7.85 0.53 12.32
CA ILE A 202 -7.30 0.92 11.02
C ILE A 202 -5.79 1.07 11.20
N GLY A 203 -5.01 0.22 10.53
CA GLY A 203 -3.57 0.39 10.39
C GLY A 203 -3.25 1.35 9.25
N ILE A 204 -2.26 2.22 9.43
CA ILE A 204 -1.76 3.13 8.39
C ILE A 204 -0.25 2.91 8.29
N ILE A 205 0.28 2.73 7.08
CA ILE A 205 1.70 2.46 6.86
C ILE A 205 2.39 3.74 6.38
N GLU A 206 3.41 4.20 7.11
CA GLU A 206 4.10 5.47 6.84
C GLU A 206 5.61 5.29 6.72
N LEU A 207 6.19 5.78 5.62
CA LEU A 207 7.61 5.60 5.29
C LEU A 207 8.47 6.82 5.66
N GLY A 208 7.87 7.84 6.29
CA GLY A 208 8.54 9.05 6.71
C GLY A 208 7.61 10.03 7.41
N GLY A 209 8.15 11.17 7.83
CA GLY A 209 7.39 12.26 8.44
C GLY A 209 6.80 11.93 9.81
N GLY A 210 5.69 12.58 10.13
CA GLY A 210 4.99 12.37 11.38
C GLY A 210 3.70 13.16 11.51
N TYR A 211 3.04 12.99 12.66
CA TYR A 211 1.86 13.76 13.04
C TYR A 211 2.07 14.50 14.37
N LYS A 212 1.43 15.66 14.49
CA LYS A 212 1.35 16.45 15.72
C LYS A 212 -0.04 16.28 16.36
N PRO A 213 -0.13 15.77 17.61
CA PRO A 213 -1.43 15.60 18.29
C PRO A 213 -2.28 16.89 18.39
N ALA A 214 -1.64 18.06 18.43
CA ALA A 214 -2.32 19.35 18.48
C ALA A 214 -3.07 19.67 17.17
N ASP A 215 -2.52 19.28 16.02
CA ASP A 215 -3.17 19.49 14.72
C ASP A 215 -4.37 18.57 14.58
N LEU A 216 -4.22 17.28 14.90
CA LEU A 216 -5.35 16.35 14.95
C LEU A 216 -6.48 16.88 15.85
N SER A 217 -6.14 17.32 17.07
CA SER A 217 -7.12 17.88 18.01
C SER A 217 -7.86 19.09 17.42
N THR A 218 -7.15 19.96 16.70
CA THR A 218 -7.73 21.16 16.07
C THR A 218 -8.61 20.79 14.88
N TYR A 219 -8.14 19.87 14.03
CA TYR A 219 -8.85 19.37 12.86
C TYR A 219 -10.20 18.76 13.25
N PHE A 220 -10.18 17.76 14.14
CA PHE A 220 -11.41 17.06 14.54
C PHE A 220 -12.37 17.97 15.31
N ALA A 221 -11.86 18.89 16.15
CA ALA A 221 -12.68 19.90 16.79
C ALA A 221 -13.36 20.83 15.76
N GLY A 222 -12.66 21.21 14.69
CA GLY A 222 -13.20 21.99 13.58
C GLY A 222 -14.32 21.27 12.82
N LEU A 223 -14.29 19.94 12.78
CA LEU A 223 -15.36 19.09 12.23
C LEU A 223 -16.51 18.84 13.23
N GLY A 224 -16.36 19.21 14.49
CA GLY A 224 -17.29 18.85 15.57
C GLY A 224 -17.27 17.36 15.92
N ILE A 225 -16.15 16.67 15.64
CA ILE A 225 -15.95 15.24 15.88
C ILE A 225 -15.00 15.06 17.09
N ALA A 226 -15.24 14.02 17.90
CA ALA A 226 -14.32 13.68 18.97
C ALA A 226 -12.98 13.22 18.41
N ASN A 227 -11.88 13.67 19.01
CA ASN A 227 -10.53 13.28 18.57
C ASN A 227 -10.37 11.74 18.63
N PRO A 228 -10.04 11.06 17.51
CA PRO A 228 -9.87 9.62 17.48
C PRO A 228 -8.65 9.18 18.28
N LYS A 229 -8.62 7.90 18.64
CA LYS A 229 -7.45 7.30 19.29
C LYS A 229 -6.39 7.01 18.24
N VAL A 230 -5.32 7.80 18.24
CA VAL A 230 -4.17 7.61 17.36
C VAL A 230 -2.98 7.10 18.15
N LYS A 231 -2.34 6.02 17.67
CA LYS A 231 -1.14 5.42 18.28
C LYS A 231 -0.07 5.21 17.21
N ALA A 232 1.17 5.53 17.53
CA ALA A 232 2.32 5.18 16.70
C ALA A 232 2.89 3.81 17.09
N VAL A 233 3.24 3.00 16.10
CA VAL A 233 4.10 1.82 16.20
C VAL A 233 5.36 2.13 15.40
N LEU A 234 6.52 1.91 16.01
CA LEU A 234 7.82 2.27 15.44
C LEU A 234 8.50 0.99 14.95
N VAL A 235 8.65 0.86 13.64
CA VAL A 235 9.28 -0.28 12.97
C VAL A 235 10.68 0.13 12.53
N ASP A 236 11.66 -0.77 12.69
CA ASP A 236 13.06 -0.59 12.27
C ASP A 236 13.68 0.74 12.72
N HIS A 237 13.46 1.07 14.00
CA HIS A 237 13.96 2.26 14.68
C HIS A 237 13.45 3.60 14.11
N ALA A 238 12.44 3.57 13.24
CA ALA A 238 11.77 4.77 12.76
C ALA A 238 11.07 5.52 13.89
N LYS A 239 10.61 6.74 13.59
CA LYS A 239 10.02 7.65 14.57
C LYS A 239 8.84 8.36 13.93
N ASN A 240 7.85 8.69 14.76
CA ASN A 240 6.97 9.81 14.46
C ASN A 240 7.83 11.09 14.54
N HIS A 241 8.24 11.63 13.40
CA HIS A 241 9.16 12.76 13.32
C HIS A 241 8.61 13.82 12.36
N PRO A 242 7.62 14.61 12.81
CA PRO A 242 7.10 15.69 11.98
C PRO A 242 8.16 16.76 11.75
N THR A 243 8.26 17.24 10.52
CA THR A 243 9.11 18.34 10.08
C THR A 243 8.30 19.56 9.62
N ASN A 244 7.67 19.51 8.44
CA ASN A 244 6.95 20.63 7.82
C ASN A 244 5.92 20.16 6.77
N ALA A 245 4.98 21.05 6.42
CA ALA A 245 3.80 20.71 5.62
C ALA A 245 4.07 20.32 4.17
N ASN A 246 5.30 20.54 3.65
CA ASN A 246 5.72 20.10 2.32
C ASN A 246 6.56 18.81 2.36
N SER A 247 6.61 18.15 3.52
CA SER A 247 7.26 16.85 3.71
C SER A 247 6.24 15.72 3.76
N ALA A 248 6.69 14.51 4.07
CA ALA A 248 5.85 13.36 4.33
C ALA A 248 4.80 13.58 5.45
N ASP A 249 4.92 14.62 6.27
CA ASP A 249 3.89 15.00 7.24
C ASP A 249 2.54 15.27 6.58
N GLY A 250 2.55 15.77 5.34
CA GLY A 250 1.33 15.99 4.59
C GLY A 250 0.55 14.68 4.35
N GLU A 251 1.26 13.64 3.94
CA GLU A 251 0.73 12.29 3.77
C GLU A 251 0.20 11.73 5.09
N VAL A 252 1.04 11.74 6.13
CA VAL A 252 0.69 11.18 7.45
C VAL A 252 -0.55 11.85 8.03
N MET A 253 -0.64 13.18 7.94
CA MET A 253 -1.79 13.92 8.44
C MET A 253 -3.03 13.67 7.59
N LEU A 254 -2.93 13.66 6.25
CA LEU A 254 -4.05 13.34 5.36
C LEU A 254 -4.64 11.96 5.66
N ASP A 255 -3.79 10.94 5.78
CA ASP A 255 -4.21 9.56 6.05
C ASP A 255 -4.97 9.44 7.38
N ILE A 256 -4.41 10.00 8.45
CA ILE A 256 -5.03 9.98 9.79
C ILE A 256 -6.34 10.79 9.81
N GLU A 257 -6.34 11.98 9.20
CA GLU A 257 -7.50 12.88 9.20
C GLU A 257 -8.66 12.31 8.39
N VAL A 258 -8.40 11.75 7.21
CA VAL A 258 -9.43 11.10 6.38
C VAL A 258 -10.00 9.88 7.09
N ALA A 259 -9.16 8.91 7.48
CA ALA A 259 -9.64 7.69 8.12
C ALA A 259 -10.33 7.99 9.47
N GLY A 260 -9.74 8.87 10.28
CA GLY A 260 -10.26 9.28 11.58
C GLY A 260 -11.56 10.07 11.51
N ALA A 261 -11.77 10.89 10.47
CA ALA A 261 -13.02 11.65 10.33
C ALA A 261 -14.18 10.77 9.87
N LEU A 262 -13.89 9.69 9.13
CA LEU A 262 -14.86 8.74 8.64
C LEU A 262 -15.22 7.67 9.69
N ALA A 263 -14.23 7.20 10.46
CA ALA A 263 -14.36 6.17 11.47
C ALA A 263 -13.83 6.65 12.84
N PRO A 264 -14.43 7.67 13.46
CA PRO A 264 -13.87 8.37 14.62
C PRO A 264 -13.76 7.55 15.91
N LYS A 265 -14.42 6.39 15.99
CA LYS A 265 -14.31 5.44 17.11
C LYS A 265 -13.47 4.20 16.79
N ALA A 266 -12.92 4.09 15.58
CA ALA A 266 -11.88 3.11 15.31
C ALA A 266 -10.58 3.51 16.04
N ASN A 267 -9.78 2.51 16.41
CA ASN A 267 -8.39 2.78 16.79
C ASN A 267 -7.58 3.03 15.51
N ILE A 268 -6.90 4.16 15.42
CA ILE A 268 -5.97 4.46 14.32
C ILE A 268 -4.55 4.13 14.78
N VAL A 269 -3.87 3.24 14.07
CA VAL A 269 -2.51 2.82 14.40
C VAL A 269 -1.58 3.06 13.22
N VAL A 270 -0.62 3.96 13.42
CA VAL A 270 0.31 4.42 12.40
C VAL A 270 1.64 3.69 12.57
N TYR A 271 2.01 2.88 11.59
CA TYR A 271 3.24 2.08 11.58
C TYR A 271 4.31 2.84 10.80
N PHE A 272 5.18 3.54 11.53
CA PHE A 272 6.30 4.27 10.94
C PHE A 272 7.47 3.35 10.66
N THR A 273 8.10 3.52 9.49
CA THR A 273 9.25 2.73 9.05
C THR A 273 10.18 3.55 8.17
N PRO A 274 11.47 3.20 8.01
CA PRO A 274 12.33 3.84 7.02
C PRO A 274 11.81 3.58 5.60
N ASN A 275 11.90 4.59 4.72
CA ASN A 275 11.59 4.46 3.29
C ASN A 275 12.62 3.59 2.57
N THR A 276 12.51 2.28 2.74
CA THR A 276 13.33 1.26 2.07
C THR A 276 12.45 0.05 1.77
N THR A 277 12.90 -0.81 0.84
CA THR A 277 12.16 -2.04 0.52
C THR A 277 12.05 -2.97 1.73
N ALA A 278 13.02 -2.95 2.65
CA ALA A 278 12.95 -3.71 3.91
C ALA A 278 11.91 -3.11 4.85
N GLY A 279 12.10 -1.83 5.20
CA GLY A 279 11.25 -1.15 6.17
C GLY A 279 9.77 -1.19 5.80
N PHE A 280 9.44 -1.00 4.52
CA PHE A 280 8.06 -1.04 4.07
C PHE A 280 7.46 -2.47 4.16
N LEU A 281 8.23 -3.53 3.86
CA LEU A 281 7.79 -4.92 4.06
C LEU A 281 7.62 -5.24 5.55
N ASP A 282 8.56 -4.78 6.37
CA ASP A 282 8.54 -4.99 7.81
C ASP A 282 7.36 -4.28 8.47
N ALA A 283 6.99 -3.08 8.01
CA ALA A 283 5.80 -2.38 8.50
C ALA A 283 4.50 -3.09 8.11
N ILE A 284 4.37 -3.52 6.84
CA ILE A 284 3.21 -4.29 6.38
C ILE A 284 3.07 -5.58 7.19
N THR A 285 4.15 -6.36 7.31
CA THR A 285 4.09 -7.63 8.04
C THR A 285 3.87 -7.41 9.54
N THR A 286 4.42 -6.35 10.13
CA THR A 286 4.14 -5.96 11.52
C THR A 286 2.65 -5.66 11.72
N ALA A 287 2.04 -4.83 10.88
CA ALA A 287 0.62 -4.48 10.98
C ALA A 287 -0.30 -5.69 10.77
N VAL A 288 0.00 -6.51 9.75
CA VAL A 288 -0.76 -7.72 9.43
C VAL A 288 -0.73 -8.72 10.59
N HIS A 289 0.42 -8.91 11.23
CA HIS A 289 0.61 -9.85 12.34
C HIS A 289 0.45 -9.24 13.74
N ASP A 290 0.03 -7.98 13.85
CA ASP A 290 -0.08 -7.28 15.13
C ASP A 290 -1.16 -7.88 16.05
N ASN A 291 -0.71 -8.63 17.07
CA ASN A 291 -1.57 -9.24 18.08
C ASN A 291 -2.00 -8.30 19.21
N VAL A 292 -1.46 -7.07 19.26
CA VAL A 292 -1.79 -6.07 20.26
C VAL A 292 -2.93 -5.18 19.76
N ASN A 293 -2.74 -4.56 18.60
CA ASN A 293 -3.72 -3.61 18.05
C ASN A 293 -4.75 -4.30 17.13
N LYS A 294 -4.37 -5.41 16.50
CA LYS A 294 -5.21 -6.24 15.62
C LYS A 294 -5.97 -5.44 14.54
N PRO A 295 -5.27 -4.72 13.63
CA PRO A 295 -5.92 -4.07 12.49
C PRO A 295 -6.82 -5.03 11.73
N SER A 296 -8.03 -4.57 11.41
CA SER A 296 -8.99 -5.26 10.53
C SER A 296 -8.96 -4.71 9.11
N VAL A 297 -8.38 -3.52 8.94
CA VAL A 297 -8.10 -2.88 7.67
C VAL A 297 -6.78 -2.12 7.77
N ILE A 298 -6.01 -2.09 6.69
CA ILE A 298 -4.75 -1.35 6.57
C ILE A 298 -4.86 -0.41 5.37
N SER A 299 -4.47 0.84 5.54
CA SER A 299 -4.32 1.84 4.49
C SER A 299 -2.83 2.00 4.13
N ILE A 300 -2.54 2.07 2.84
CA ILE A 300 -1.20 2.33 2.30
C ILE A 300 -1.32 3.38 1.22
N SER A 301 -0.72 4.53 1.46
CA SER A 301 -0.74 5.68 0.56
C SER A 301 0.64 5.98 -0.05
N TRP A 302 1.50 4.95 -0.07
CA TRP A 302 2.87 4.99 -0.58
C TRP A 302 3.08 3.91 -1.64
N GLY A 303 3.79 4.25 -2.71
CA GLY A 303 4.13 3.28 -3.74
C GLY A 303 5.15 3.78 -4.76
N SER A 304 5.49 2.93 -5.71
CA SER A 304 6.19 3.31 -6.93
C SER A 304 5.95 2.26 -8.01
N ALA A 305 6.09 2.65 -9.28
CA ALA A 305 6.05 1.81 -10.46
C ALA A 305 6.64 0.42 -10.22
N GLU A 306 5.87 -0.63 -10.51
CA GLU A 306 6.26 -2.02 -10.28
C GLU A 306 7.61 -2.38 -10.95
N ALA A 307 7.96 -1.70 -12.04
CA ALA A 307 9.24 -1.85 -12.75
C ALA A 307 10.48 -1.48 -11.90
N ASN A 308 10.31 -0.66 -10.86
CA ASN A 308 11.39 -0.26 -9.94
C ASN A 308 11.69 -1.31 -8.87
N TRP A 309 10.85 -2.34 -8.75
CA TRP A 309 10.94 -3.35 -7.71
C TRP A 309 11.63 -4.61 -8.22
N THR A 310 12.46 -5.21 -7.36
CA THR A 310 13.00 -6.54 -7.65
C THR A 310 11.89 -7.58 -7.58
N THR A 311 11.98 -8.64 -8.39
CA THR A 311 10.99 -9.75 -8.37
C THR A 311 10.84 -10.38 -6.98
N GLN A 312 11.94 -10.52 -6.20
CA GLN A 312 11.84 -11.03 -4.82
C GLN A 312 10.99 -10.10 -3.93
N ALA A 313 11.06 -8.78 -4.12
CA ALA A 313 10.31 -7.82 -3.33
C ALA A 313 8.81 -7.95 -3.63
N MET A 314 8.42 -7.83 -4.90
CA MET A 314 7.01 -7.97 -5.29
C MET A 314 6.42 -9.31 -4.83
N THR A 315 7.18 -10.40 -4.94
CA THR A 315 6.76 -11.73 -4.47
C THR A 315 6.54 -11.75 -2.95
N GLN A 316 7.46 -11.21 -2.16
CA GLN A 316 7.39 -11.28 -0.69
C GLN A 316 6.35 -10.32 -0.09
N TYR A 317 6.15 -9.14 -0.70
CA TYR A 317 5.05 -8.25 -0.35
C TYR A 317 3.70 -8.89 -0.68
N ASP A 318 3.56 -9.49 -1.88
CA ASP A 318 2.33 -10.19 -2.24
C ASP A 318 2.01 -11.33 -1.27
N GLN A 319 3.01 -12.09 -0.82
CA GLN A 319 2.81 -13.10 0.22
C GLN A 319 2.35 -12.50 1.57
N ALA A 320 2.77 -11.28 1.92
CA ALA A 320 2.28 -10.58 3.11
C ALA A 320 0.81 -10.14 2.94
N PHE A 321 0.43 -9.70 1.74
CA PHE A 321 -0.95 -9.38 1.40
C PHE A 321 -1.85 -10.63 1.38
N GLN A 322 -1.34 -11.76 0.89
CA GLN A 322 -2.03 -13.06 1.02
C GLN A 322 -2.24 -13.46 2.48
N ALA A 323 -1.28 -13.18 3.37
CA ALA A 323 -1.44 -13.43 4.80
C ALA A 323 -2.54 -12.55 5.41
N ALA A 324 -2.62 -11.28 4.99
CA ALA A 324 -3.71 -10.38 5.38
C ALA A 324 -5.08 -10.92 4.95
N ALA A 325 -5.21 -11.31 3.67
CA ALA A 325 -6.44 -11.92 3.15
C ALA A 325 -6.80 -13.24 3.85
N ALA A 326 -5.80 -14.06 4.20
CA ALA A 326 -5.99 -15.30 4.96
C ALA A 326 -6.59 -15.06 6.36
N MET A 327 -6.24 -13.92 6.97
CA MET A 327 -6.67 -13.51 8.31
C MET A 327 -7.83 -12.50 8.31
N GLY A 328 -8.41 -12.23 7.14
CA GLY A 328 -9.56 -11.33 7.01
C GLY A 328 -9.23 -9.85 7.18
N VAL A 329 -7.98 -9.46 6.97
CA VAL A 329 -7.55 -8.05 6.97
C VAL A 329 -7.65 -7.50 5.56
N THR A 330 -8.41 -6.42 5.36
CA THR A 330 -8.46 -5.69 4.09
C THR A 330 -7.25 -4.77 3.98
N ILE A 331 -6.63 -4.66 2.80
CA ILE A 331 -5.56 -3.69 2.55
C ILE A 331 -6.01 -2.78 1.40
N CYS A 332 -6.17 -1.50 1.67
CA CYS A 332 -6.49 -0.46 0.68
C CYS A 332 -5.20 0.25 0.28
N VAL A 333 -4.94 0.39 -1.03
CA VAL A 333 -3.68 0.93 -1.54
C VAL A 333 -3.94 2.00 -2.60
N ALA A 334 -3.37 3.18 -2.44
CA ALA A 334 -3.40 4.25 -3.43
C ALA A 334 -2.79 3.77 -4.77
N ALA A 335 -3.45 4.06 -5.89
CA ALA A 335 -3.05 3.53 -7.20
C ALA A 335 -1.95 4.33 -7.92
N GLY A 336 -1.52 5.46 -7.35
CA GLY A 336 -0.52 6.37 -7.92
C GLY A 336 -1.13 7.69 -8.43
N ASP A 337 -0.27 8.68 -8.62
CA ASP A 337 -0.67 10.08 -8.88
C ASP A 337 -0.07 10.68 -10.17
N ASN A 338 0.65 9.85 -10.94
CA ASN A 338 1.39 10.24 -12.12
C ASN A 338 0.86 9.59 -13.40
N GLY A 339 -0.45 9.30 -13.42
CA GLY A 339 -1.16 8.71 -14.54
C GLY A 339 -0.65 7.34 -14.95
N SER A 340 -0.92 6.95 -16.21
CA SER A 340 -0.56 5.65 -16.75
C SER A 340 0.94 5.39 -16.90
N SER A 341 1.78 6.43 -16.76
CA SER A 341 3.25 6.30 -16.78
C SER A 341 3.88 6.12 -15.41
N ASP A 342 3.11 6.39 -14.34
CA ASP A 342 3.54 6.32 -12.96
C ASP A 342 4.89 7.02 -12.69
N GLY A 343 5.08 8.19 -13.31
CA GLY A 343 6.26 9.03 -13.16
C GLY A 343 7.53 8.53 -13.88
N VAL A 344 7.49 7.37 -14.54
CA VAL A 344 8.66 6.80 -15.23
C VAL A 344 8.81 7.44 -16.62
N ALA A 345 9.94 8.09 -16.85
CA ALA A 345 10.23 8.84 -18.08
C ALA A 345 10.79 7.97 -19.23
N ASP A 346 10.30 6.74 -19.40
CA ASP A 346 10.78 5.80 -20.44
C ASP A 346 9.83 5.68 -21.65
N GLY A 347 8.73 6.45 -21.66
CA GLY A 347 7.72 6.44 -22.70
C GLY A 347 6.81 5.21 -22.71
N LYS A 348 6.81 4.41 -21.63
CA LYS A 348 5.93 3.24 -21.45
C LYS A 348 4.87 3.50 -20.39
N VAL A 349 3.95 2.55 -20.28
CA VAL A 349 2.97 2.51 -19.19
C VAL A 349 3.48 1.67 -18.03
N HIS A 350 3.15 2.11 -16.82
CA HIS A 350 3.51 1.46 -15.57
C HIS A 350 2.31 1.51 -14.63
N VAL A 351 2.18 0.50 -13.78
CA VAL A 351 1.24 0.51 -12.66
C VAL A 351 2.03 0.55 -11.37
N ASP A 352 1.47 1.23 -10.37
CA ASP A 352 2.11 1.39 -9.08
C ASP A 352 2.08 0.08 -8.27
N PHE A 353 3.16 -0.19 -7.54
CA PHE A 353 3.22 -1.21 -6.51
C PHE A 353 3.35 -0.53 -5.13
N PRO A 354 2.48 -0.88 -4.15
CA PRO A 354 1.80 -2.17 -4.02
C PRO A 354 0.42 -2.33 -4.67
N ALA A 355 -0.16 -1.29 -5.28
CA ALA A 355 -1.51 -1.36 -5.85
C ALA A 355 -1.69 -2.46 -6.91
N SER A 356 -0.65 -2.80 -7.65
CA SER A 356 -0.68 -3.85 -8.67
C SER A 356 -0.80 -5.27 -8.11
N SER A 357 -0.60 -5.50 -6.80
CA SER A 357 -0.87 -6.81 -6.19
C SER A 357 -2.35 -7.20 -6.37
N PRO A 358 -2.64 -8.47 -6.66
CA PRO A 358 -4.02 -8.98 -6.72
C PRO A 358 -4.65 -9.22 -5.34
N ASN A 359 -3.89 -9.03 -4.26
CA ASN A 359 -4.30 -9.30 -2.88
C ASN A 359 -4.54 -8.02 -2.07
N VAL A 360 -4.63 -6.86 -2.76
CA VAL A 360 -4.96 -5.55 -2.19
C VAL A 360 -6.11 -4.93 -2.97
N LEU A 361 -6.87 -4.05 -2.32
CA LEU A 361 -7.86 -3.20 -2.97
C LEU A 361 -7.16 -1.94 -3.49
N ALA A 362 -6.93 -1.87 -4.79
CA ALA A 362 -6.31 -0.72 -5.44
C ALA A 362 -7.32 0.41 -5.61
N CYS A 363 -6.95 1.60 -5.14
CA CYS A 363 -7.78 2.79 -5.01
C CYS A 363 -7.30 3.89 -5.97
N GLY A 364 -8.01 4.09 -7.08
CA GLY A 364 -7.77 5.17 -8.04
C GLY A 364 -8.50 6.47 -7.71
N GLY A 365 -8.40 7.44 -8.62
CA GLY A 365 -8.78 8.82 -8.39
C GLY A 365 -9.78 9.38 -9.41
N THR A 366 -10.75 10.14 -8.90
CA THR A 366 -11.73 10.90 -9.68
C THR A 366 -11.65 12.39 -9.37
N LYS A 367 -12.27 13.20 -10.23
CA LYS A 367 -12.59 14.61 -9.98
C LYS A 367 -14.09 14.70 -9.72
N LEU A 368 -14.48 15.00 -8.47
CA LEU A 368 -15.87 15.05 -8.06
C LEU A 368 -16.39 16.49 -7.98
N LEU A 369 -17.51 16.75 -8.63
CA LEU A 369 -18.28 17.98 -8.49
C LEU A 369 -19.65 17.70 -7.89
N ALA A 370 -19.94 18.33 -6.74
CA ALA A 370 -21.23 18.23 -6.08
C ALA A 370 -22.14 19.42 -6.38
N SER A 371 -23.43 19.17 -6.60
CA SER A 371 -24.48 20.21 -6.72
C SER A 371 -25.15 20.57 -5.40
N SER A 372 -25.10 19.67 -4.41
CA SER A 372 -25.55 19.88 -3.04
C SER A 372 -24.73 18.99 -2.08
N ALA A 373 -25.01 19.05 -0.78
CA ALA A 373 -24.32 18.25 0.23
C ALA A 373 -24.45 16.71 0.09
N THR A 374 -25.37 16.24 -0.76
CA THR A 374 -25.68 14.80 -0.93
C THR A 374 -25.90 14.43 -2.41
N LYS A 375 -25.51 15.30 -3.35
CA LYS A 375 -25.74 15.06 -4.77
C LYS A 375 -24.52 15.38 -5.61
N ILE A 376 -23.89 14.32 -6.11
CA ILE A 376 -22.87 14.39 -7.17
C ILE A 376 -23.54 14.90 -8.45
N SER A 377 -22.96 15.94 -9.04
CA SER A 377 -23.38 16.49 -10.34
C SER A 377 -22.55 15.98 -11.50
N SER A 378 -21.27 15.70 -11.26
CA SER A 378 -20.35 15.10 -12.21
C SER A 378 -19.24 14.43 -11.43
N GLU A 379 -18.80 13.27 -11.89
CA GLU A 379 -17.59 12.61 -11.42
C GLU A 379 -16.92 12.00 -12.65
N VAL A 380 -15.65 12.35 -12.86
CA VAL A 380 -14.85 11.96 -14.04
C VAL A 380 -13.48 11.48 -13.59
N VAL A 381 -12.70 10.87 -14.47
CA VAL A 381 -11.30 10.51 -14.14
C VAL A 381 -10.53 11.77 -13.72
N TRP A 382 -9.78 11.68 -12.62
CA TRP A 382 -8.83 12.74 -12.25
C TRP A 382 -7.64 12.76 -13.21
N ASN A 383 -7.49 13.86 -13.94
CA ASN A 383 -6.34 14.14 -14.80
C ASN A 383 -6.22 15.65 -15.05
N GLU A 384 -5.37 16.31 -14.28
CA GLU A 384 -4.96 17.71 -14.45
C GLU A 384 -3.59 17.83 -15.16
N GLY A 385 -2.91 16.69 -15.34
CA GLY A 385 -1.73 16.53 -16.17
C GLY A 385 -1.33 15.07 -16.23
N ALA A 386 -1.48 14.43 -17.39
CA ALA A 386 -1.47 12.96 -17.53
C ALA A 386 -0.23 12.21 -17.02
N THR A 387 0.89 12.90 -16.74
CA THR A 387 2.14 12.31 -16.22
C THR A 387 2.58 12.90 -14.88
N THR A 388 1.84 13.87 -14.34
CA THR A 388 2.23 14.66 -13.16
C THR A 388 1.11 14.84 -12.13
N SER A 389 -0.15 14.72 -12.53
CA SER A 389 -1.34 14.91 -11.71
C SER A 389 -2.52 14.18 -12.35
N ALA A 390 -2.54 12.86 -12.20
CA ALA A 390 -3.61 12.01 -12.71
C ALA A 390 -3.61 10.67 -11.96
N THR A 391 -4.78 10.04 -11.83
CA THR A 391 -4.85 8.71 -11.21
C THR A 391 -3.96 7.69 -11.92
N GLY A 392 -3.18 6.94 -11.16
CA GLY A 392 -2.53 5.74 -11.63
C GLY A 392 -3.56 4.69 -12.05
N GLY A 393 -3.15 3.80 -12.95
CA GLY A 393 -4.02 2.78 -13.51
C GLY A 393 -3.54 2.26 -14.86
N GLY A 394 -3.79 0.98 -15.11
CA GLY A 394 -3.26 0.27 -16.26
C GLY A 394 -3.31 -1.24 -16.10
N VAL A 395 -2.30 -1.94 -16.62
CA VAL A 395 -2.20 -3.40 -16.60
C VAL A 395 -0.80 -3.79 -16.14
N SER A 396 -0.72 -4.58 -15.06
CA SER A 396 0.54 -5.09 -14.52
C SER A 396 1.29 -5.94 -15.55
N GLY A 397 2.59 -5.69 -15.68
CA GLY A 397 3.56 -6.53 -16.38
C GLY A 397 4.15 -7.64 -15.50
N PHE A 398 3.97 -7.57 -14.17
CA PHE A 398 4.45 -8.58 -13.23
C PHE A 398 3.36 -9.59 -12.82
N PHE A 399 2.20 -9.12 -12.34
CA PHE A 399 1.13 -9.98 -11.86
C PHE A 399 0.21 -10.39 -13.01
N ALA A 400 0.01 -11.70 -13.15
CA ALA A 400 -0.94 -12.25 -14.11
C ALA A 400 -2.37 -11.78 -13.82
N LEU A 401 -3.22 -11.74 -14.85
CA LEU A 401 -4.65 -11.42 -14.71
C LEU A 401 -5.31 -12.42 -13.74
N PRO A 402 -5.81 -11.97 -12.56
CA PRO A 402 -6.43 -12.88 -11.61
C PRO A 402 -7.73 -13.45 -12.15
N SER A 403 -8.06 -14.69 -11.75
CA SER A 403 -9.27 -15.38 -12.21
C SER A 403 -10.55 -14.60 -11.90
N TYR A 404 -10.62 -13.96 -10.73
CA TYR A 404 -11.77 -13.12 -10.36
C TYR A 404 -11.94 -11.93 -11.31
N GLN A 405 -10.85 -11.39 -11.86
CA GLN A 405 -10.86 -10.20 -12.72
C GLN A 405 -11.06 -10.54 -14.21
N ALA A 406 -10.98 -11.82 -14.59
CA ALA A 406 -10.94 -12.26 -15.98
C ALA A 406 -12.18 -11.85 -16.81
N LYS A 407 -13.33 -11.63 -16.16
CA LYS A 407 -14.59 -11.24 -16.82
C LYS A 407 -14.85 -9.72 -16.82
N ALA A 408 -13.94 -8.93 -16.24
CA ALA A 408 -14.10 -7.47 -16.14
C ALA A 408 -13.81 -6.74 -17.47
N GLY A 409 -13.29 -7.45 -18.48
CA GLY A 409 -12.88 -6.82 -19.73
C GLY A 409 -11.62 -5.97 -19.58
N VAL A 410 -10.67 -6.44 -18.75
CA VAL A 410 -9.33 -5.87 -18.60
C VAL A 410 -8.62 -5.92 -19.96
N PRO A 411 -8.11 -4.78 -20.49
CA PRO A 411 -7.36 -4.80 -21.73
C PRO A 411 -5.99 -5.46 -21.55
N VAL A 412 -5.28 -5.67 -22.65
CA VAL A 412 -3.83 -5.89 -22.56
C VAL A 412 -3.13 -4.57 -22.24
N SER A 413 -1.89 -4.64 -21.72
CA SER A 413 -1.07 -3.46 -21.47
C SER A 413 -0.91 -2.61 -22.74
N ALA A 414 -0.94 -1.28 -22.59
CA ALA A 414 -0.88 -0.36 -23.72
C ALA A 414 0.53 -0.33 -24.32
N GLY A 415 0.60 -0.07 -25.63
CA GLY A 415 1.86 -0.07 -26.39
C GLY A 415 2.12 -1.35 -27.18
N ALA A 416 3.24 -1.38 -27.90
CA ALA A 416 3.58 -2.47 -28.81
C ALA A 416 3.89 -3.77 -28.02
N GLY A 417 3.20 -4.86 -28.37
CA GLY A 417 3.40 -6.16 -27.72
C GLY A 417 2.73 -6.31 -26.35
N GLY A 418 1.69 -5.52 -26.08
CA GLY A 418 0.89 -5.55 -24.86
C GLY A 418 0.54 -6.96 -24.37
N LYS A 419 0.71 -7.19 -23.06
CA LYS A 419 0.42 -8.48 -22.39
C LYS A 419 -0.79 -8.34 -21.47
N ALA A 420 -1.49 -9.45 -21.25
CA ALA A 420 -2.51 -9.52 -20.22
C ALA A 420 -1.87 -9.60 -18.82
N GLY A 421 -2.49 -8.95 -17.85
CA GLY A 421 -2.04 -8.88 -16.46
C GLY A 421 -3.14 -8.33 -15.54
N ARG A 422 -2.86 -8.22 -14.24
CA ARG A 422 -3.76 -7.61 -13.26
C ARG A 422 -4.06 -6.17 -13.66
N GLY A 423 -5.34 -5.84 -13.86
CA GLY A 423 -5.78 -4.48 -14.19
C GLY A 423 -5.88 -3.61 -12.95
N VAL A 424 -5.41 -2.37 -12.97
CA VAL A 424 -5.42 -1.41 -11.86
C VAL A 424 -6.21 -0.16 -12.30
N PRO A 425 -7.02 0.49 -11.43
CA PRO A 425 -7.34 0.13 -10.05
C PRO A 425 -8.56 -0.83 -9.93
N ASP A 426 -8.97 -1.18 -8.71
CA ASP A 426 -10.20 -1.94 -8.46
C ASP A 426 -11.41 -1.03 -8.27
N VAL A 427 -11.21 0.09 -7.57
CA VAL A 427 -12.22 1.10 -7.20
C VAL A 427 -11.59 2.50 -7.24
N ALA A 428 -12.39 3.54 -7.09
CA ALA A 428 -11.89 4.93 -7.06
C ALA A 428 -12.61 5.80 -6.01
N GLY A 429 -12.23 7.06 -5.93
CA GLY A 429 -12.85 8.12 -5.15
C GLY A 429 -12.19 9.47 -5.48
N ASP A 430 -12.76 10.57 -4.99
CA ASP A 430 -12.25 11.91 -5.29
C ASP A 430 -10.78 12.02 -4.89
N ALA A 431 -9.96 12.50 -5.81
CA ALA A 431 -8.50 12.61 -5.67
C ALA A 431 -7.96 13.86 -6.36
N ASP A 432 -8.77 14.65 -7.07
CA ASP A 432 -8.29 15.88 -7.69
C ASP A 432 -8.02 16.95 -6.61
N PRO A 433 -6.80 17.50 -6.49
CA PRO A 433 -6.52 18.59 -5.55
C PRO A 433 -7.42 19.81 -5.73
N ALA A 434 -7.89 20.09 -6.96
CA ALA A 434 -8.81 21.19 -7.24
C ALA A 434 -10.22 20.98 -6.66
N THR A 435 -10.56 19.74 -6.29
CA THR A 435 -11.78 19.37 -5.54
C THR A 435 -11.46 18.70 -4.21
N GLY A 436 -10.22 18.77 -3.73
CA GLY A 436 -9.67 17.85 -2.75
C GLY A 436 -10.13 18.05 -1.29
N TYR A 437 -9.38 17.44 -0.39
CA TYR A 437 -9.68 17.25 1.01
C TYR A 437 -9.14 18.41 1.85
N ASN A 438 -10.00 19.03 2.63
CA ASN A 438 -9.58 19.96 3.67
C ASN A 438 -8.83 19.17 4.75
N VAL A 439 -7.58 19.56 4.98
CA VAL A 439 -6.67 18.94 5.95
C VAL A 439 -5.99 20.00 6.80
N ARG A 440 -5.41 19.56 7.93
CA ARG A 440 -4.54 20.40 8.75
C ARG A 440 -3.16 19.76 8.88
N VAL A 441 -2.13 20.47 8.45
CA VAL A 441 -0.75 19.97 8.47
C VAL A 441 0.17 21.02 9.06
N ASP A 442 0.90 20.65 10.11
CA ASP A 442 1.90 21.49 10.78
C ASP A 442 1.44 22.90 11.14
N GLY A 443 0.19 23.02 11.57
CA GLY A 443 -0.41 24.28 11.96
C GLY A 443 -1.19 24.99 10.84
N GLU A 444 -1.05 24.57 9.59
CA GLU A 444 -1.68 25.16 8.40
C GLU A 444 -2.95 24.41 8.00
N ASN A 445 -3.96 25.14 7.51
CA ASN A 445 -5.13 24.52 6.87
C ASN A 445 -4.89 24.48 5.37
N LEU A 446 -4.86 23.29 4.80
CA LEU A 446 -4.50 23.04 3.40
C LEU A 446 -5.59 22.24 2.70
N VAL A 447 -5.46 22.12 1.38
CA VAL A 447 -6.30 21.24 0.56
C VAL A 447 -5.40 20.31 -0.21
N PHE A 448 -5.55 19.01 0.00
CA PHE A 448 -4.80 17.97 -0.70
C PHE A 448 -5.72 17.10 -1.56
N GLY A 449 -5.22 16.65 -2.69
CA GLY A 449 -5.76 15.52 -3.44
C GLY A 449 -4.74 14.39 -3.46
N GLY A 450 -4.73 13.64 -4.55
CA GLY A 450 -3.99 12.40 -4.72
C GLY A 450 -4.78 11.17 -4.30
N THR A 451 -4.43 10.04 -4.90
CA THR A 451 -5.00 8.73 -4.57
C THR A 451 -4.68 8.30 -3.14
N SER A 452 -3.67 8.92 -2.50
CA SER A 452 -3.43 8.86 -1.06
C SER A 452 -4.65 9.19 -0.23
N ALA A 453 -5.53 10.10 -0.66
CA ALA A 453 -6.75 10.38 0.10
C ALA A 453 -7.80 9.26 -0.04
N VAL A 454 -7.70 8.44 -1.08
CA VAL A 454 -8.71 7.43 -1.45
C VAL A 454 -8.50 6.11 -0.72
N ALA A 455 -7.24 5.69 -0.48
CA ALA A 455 -6.94 4.53 0.36
C ALA A 455 -7.53 4.63 1.80
N PRO A 456 -7.32 5.71 2.57
CA PRO A 456 -7.92 5.91 3.89
C PRO A 456 -9.42 6.18 3.81
N LEU A 457 -9.94 6.75 2.71
CA LEU A 457 -11.39 6.87 2.47
C LEU A 457 -12.05 5.50 2.43
N TRP A 458 -11.50 4.57 1.62
CA TRP A 458 -11.97 3.19 1.55
C TRP A 458 -11.69 2.41 2.83
N ALA A 459 -10.56 2.64 3.51
CA ALA A 459 -10.28 2.02 4.80
C ALA A 459 -11.31 2.43 5.86
N GLY A 460 -11.68 3.72 5.89
CA GLY A 460 -12.78 4.24 6.70
C GLY A 460 -14.10 3.54 6.38
N LEU A 461 -14.48 3.45 5.10
CA LEU A 461 -15.68 2.73 4.67
C LEU A 461 -15.67 1.27 5.14
N VAL A 462 -14.58 0.56 4.92
CA VAL A 462 -14.42 -0.85 5.33
C VAL A 462 -14.59 -1.00 6.85
N ALA A 463 -14.04 -0.09 7.66
CA ALA A 463 -14.26 -0.11 9.10
C ALA A 463 -15.76 0.04 9.45
N LEU A 464 -16.48 0.95 8.78
CA LEU A 464 -17.92 1.10 8.97
C LEU A 464 -18.68 -0.17 8.56
N LEU A 465 -18.33 -0.77 7.42
CA LEU A 465 -18.93 -2.03 6.95
C LEU A 465 -18.70 -3.16 7.95
N ASN A 466 -17.47 -3.36 8.40
CA ASN A 466 -17.13 -4.39 9.37
C ASN A 466 -17.92 -4.24 10.68
N GLN A 467 -18.05 -3.00 11.19
CA GLN A 467 -18.86 -2.72 12.38
C GLN A 467 -20.32 -3.15 12.17
N LYS A 468 -20.92 -2.79 11.02
CA LYS A 468 -22.32 -3.07 10.73
C LYS A 468 -22.60 -4.56 10.48
N LEU A 469 -21.65 -5.27 9.88
CA LEU A 469 -21.74 -6.70 9.60
C LEU A 469 -21.40 -7.57 10.81
N GLY A 470 -20.65 -7.04 11.79
CA GLY A 470 -20.20 -7.78 12.97
C GLY A 470 -19.04 -8.75 12.71
N HIS A 471 -18.46 -8.71 11.51
CA HIS A 471 -17.30 -9.50 11.10
C HIS A 471 -16.52 -8.74 10.01
N PRO A 472 -15.22 -9.02 9.83
CA PRO A 472 -14.45 -8.37 8.77
C PRO A 472 -14.93 -8.81 7.37
N VAL A 473 -14.87 -7.89 6.41
CA VAL A 473 -15.12 -8.20 4.99
C VAL A 473 -13.91 -8.85 4.31
N GLY A 474 -12.69 -8.59 4.81
CA GLY A 474 -11.43 -9.11 4.26
C GLY A 474 -11.18 -8.68 2.82
N LEU A 475 -10.61 -9.56 1.99
CA LEU A 475 -10.31 -9.25 0.59
C LEU A 475 -11.61 -9.03 -0.22
N LEU A 476 -11.85 -7.80 -0.66
CA LEU A 476 -13.08 -7.42 -1.38
C LEU A 476 -13.03 -7.74 -2.86
N ASN A 477 -11.84 -7.88 -3.47
CA ASN A 477 -11.69 -7.96 -4.92
C ASN A 477 -12.54 -9.08 -5.54
N PRO A 478 -12.50 -10.35 -5.07
CA PRO A 478 -13.25 -11.40 -5.74
C PRO A 478 -14.76 -11.16 -5.85
N ILE A 479 -15.37 -10.57 -4.81
CA ILE A 479 -16.80 -10.28 -4.80
C ILE A 479 -17.15 -9.02 -5.60
N LEU A 480 -16.27 -8.00 -5.62
CA LEU A 480 -16.42 -6.81 -6.47
C LEU A 480 -16.48 -7.18 -7.96
N TYR A 481 -15.69 -8.18 -8.38
CA TYR A 481 -15.69 -8.68 -9.76
C TYR A 481 -16.66 -9.85 -10.02
N GLY A 482 -17.31 -10.36 -8.97
CA GLY A 482 -18.26 -11.46 -9.04
C GLY A 482 -19.67 -11.01 -8.65
N SER A 483 -20.11 -11.44 -7.48
CA SER A 483 -21.49 -11.29 -7.01
C SER A 483 -21.96 -9.85 -6.78
N LEU A 484 -21.06 -8.86 -6.76
CA LEU A 484 -21.42 -7.45 -6.66
C LEU A 484 -21.58 -6.74 -8.00
N VAL A 485 -21.12 -7.34 -9.10
CA VAL A 485 -21.25 -6.75 -10.44
C VAL A 485 -22.71 -6.48 -10.75
N GLY A 486 -23.01 -5.24 -11.15
CA GLY A 486 -24.37 -4.81 -11.50
C GLY A 486 -25.31 -4.57 -10.32
N LYS A 487 -24.87 -4.70 -9.06
CA LYS A 487 -25.68 -4.35 -7.88
C LYS A 487 -25.71 -2.85 -7.58
N GLY A 488 -24.98 -2.04 -8.35
CA GLY A 488 -24.87 -0.59 -8.16
C GLY A 488 -24.12 -0.20 -6.89
N THR A 489 -23.26 -1.08 -6.38
CA THR A 489 -22.40 -0.86 -5.19
C THR A 489 -21.30 0.18 -5.43
N THR A 490 -21.13 0.60 -6.68
CA THR A 490 -20.25 1.69 -7.10
C THR A 490 -20.98 2.58 -8.11
N HIS A 491 -20.55 3.83 -8.21
CA HIS A 491 -20.92 4.76 -9.28
C HIS A 491 -19.91 4.63 -10.42
N ASP A 492 -20.39 4.18 -11.58
CA ASP A 492 -19.59 3.93 -12.77
C ASP A 492 -19.08 5.25 -13.38
N ILE A 493 -17.76 5.39 -13.52
CA ILE A 493 -17.11 6.58 -14.08
C ILE A 493 -16.79 6.30 -15.54
N THR A 494 -17.42 7.05 -16.45
CA THR A 494 -17.43 6.67 -17.88
C THR A 494 -16.75 7.68 -18.80
N SER A 495 -16.07 8.68 -18.23
CA SER A 495 -15.42 9.74 -19.00
C SER A 495 -14.13 10.23 -18.37
N GLY A 496 -13.19 10.60 -19.24
CA GLY A 496 -11.82 10.98 -18.87
C GLY A 496 -10.82 9.87 -19.19
N ASN A 497 -9.54 10.15 -18.94
CA ASN A 497 -8.41 9.27 -19.20
C ASN A 497 -7.30 9.60 -18.21
N ASN A 498 -6.34 8.70 -18.01
CA ASN A 498 -5.14 8.95 -17.20
C ASN A 498 -3.86 8.98 -18.05
N GLY A 499 -3.98 9.38 -19.33
CA GLY A 499 -2.92 9.26 -20.33
C GLY A 499 -3.23 8.18 -21.35
N SER A 500 -2.70 6.96 -21.16
CA SER A 500 -2.78 5.88 -22.15
C SER A 500 -4.05 5.04 -22.07
N TYR A 501 -4.80 5.12 -20.97
CA TYR A 501 -6.06 4.41 -20.77
C TYR A 501 -7.21 5.39 -20.61
N SER A 502 -8.43 4.97 -20.95
CA SER A 502 -9.63 5.80 -20.86
C SER A 502 -10.73 5.09 -20.10
N ALA A 503 -11.51 5.88 -19.36
CA ALA A 503 -12.71 5.40 -18.69
C ALA A 503 -13.77 4.97 -19.72
N LYS A 504 -14.61 4.01 -19.32
CA LYS A 504 -15.69 3.44 -20.13
C LYS A 504 -16.76 2.88 -19.21
N ALA A 505 -17.90 2.44 -19.76
CA ALA A 505 -18.89 1.73 -18.97
C ALA A 505 -18.34 0.40 -18.42
N GLY A 506 -18.58 0.15 -17.14
CA GLY A 506 -18.04 -1.00 -16.40
C GLY A 506 -16.58 -0.80 -16.01
N TRP A 507 -15.88 -1.88 -15.66
CA TRP A 507 -14.49 -1.77 -15.20
C TRP A 507 -13.56 -1.14 -16.26
N ASP A 508 -12.73 -0.20 -15.82
CA ASP A 508 -11.71 0.43 -16.66
C ASP A 508 -10.36 0.66 -15.93
N PRO A 509 -9.25 0.90 -16.68
CA PRO A 509 -7.90 1.05 -16.12
C PRO A 509 -7.60 2.48 -15.62
N CYS A 510 -8.61 3.28 -15.30
CA CYS A 510 -8.48 4.59 -14.68
C CYS A 510 -9.14 4.59 -13.29
N THR A 511 -10.37 4.08 -13.22
CA THR A 511 -11.25 4.18 -12.06
C THR A 511 -11.79 2.85 -11.57
N GLY A 512 -11.41 1.75 -12.21
CA GLY A 512 -11.85 0.41 -11.84
C GLY A 512 -13.37 0.31 -11.97
N TRP A 513 -14.05 -0.17 -10.91
CA TRP A 513 -15.51 -0.17 -10.84
C TRP A 513 -16.13 1.20 -10.50
N GLY A 514 -15.31 2.22 -10.23
CA GLY A 514 -15.73 3.57 -9.88
C GLY A 514 -15.80 3.84 -8.38
N SER A 515 -16.48 4.92 -8.00
CA SER A 515 -16.56 5.41 -6.61
C SER A 515 -17.61 4.64 -5.79
N PRO A 516 -17.48 4.54 -4.45
CA PRO A 516 -18.38 3.71 -3.64
C PRO A 516 -19.82 4.26 -3.56
N ASP A 517 -20.79 3.34 -3.50
CA ASP A 517 -22.09 3.57 -2.86
C ASP A 517 -22.12 2.73 -1.57
N GLY A 518 -21.81 3.39 -0.44
CA GLY A 518 -21.58 2.71 0.83
C GLY A 518 -22.79 1.96 1.37
N ALA A 519 -23.99 2.51 1.19
CA ALA A 519 -25.24 1.92 1.65
C ALA A 519 -25.60 0.67 0.84
N LYS A 520 -25.43 0.71 -0.49
CA LYS A 520 -25.64 -0.47 -1.34
C LYS A 520 -24.55 -1.52 -1.12
N LEU A 521 -23.30 -1.12 -0.90
CA LEU A 521 -22.24 -2.03 -0.48
C LEU A 521 -22.65 -2.77 0.80
N LEU A 522 -23.01 -2.04 1.85
CA LEU A 522 -23.45 -2.63 3.11
C LEU A 522 -24.61 -3.60 2.92
N LYS A 523 -25.63 -3.20 2.16
CA LYS A 523 -26.78 -4.05 1.87
C LYS A 523 -26.37 -5.33 1.14
N ALA A 524 -25.52 -5.21 0.12
CA ALA A 524 -25.12 -6.35 -0.71
C ALA A 524 -24.16 -7.32 0.01
N LEU A 525 -23.47 -6.87 1.06
CA LEU A 525 -22.58 -7.66 1.91
C LEU A 525 -23.27 -8.23 3.17
N GLY A 526 -24.50 -7.81 3.44
CA GLY A 526 -25.27 -8.25 4.61
C GLY A 526 -26.34 -9.31 4.30
N THR A 527 -26.51 -9.68 3.03
CA THR A 527 -27.52 -10.64 2.53
C THR A 527 -26.85 -11.69 1.68
#